data_AF-X1EW97-F1
#
_entry.id   AF-X1EW97-F1
#
_cell.length_a   1.000
_cell.length_b   1.000
_cell.length_c   1.000
_cell.angle_alpha   90.00
_cell.angle_beta   90.00
_cell.angle_gamma   90.00
#
_symmetry.space_group_name_H-M   'P 1'
#
loop_
_entity.id
_entity.type
_entity.pdbx_description
1 polymer ?
#
loop_
_entity_poly.entity_id
_entity_poly.type
_entity_poly.pdbx_seq_one_letter_code
_entity_poly.pdbx_strand_id
1 'polypeptide(L)'
;MLVVIDYNVGNVKSVCNAFSHIGCEVRLSSDPAEIAAASGIVLPGVAAFGYAINELGTLAEPIKDLARSGKPMMGICVGYQM
;
A
#
# COMPACT_ATOMS: atom_id res chain seq x y z
N MET A 1 1.66 1.51 -13.45
CA MET A 1 1.36 0.33 -12.62
C MET A 1 1.01 0.79 -11.21
N LEU A 2 -0.09 0.30 -10.64
CA LEU A 2 -0.46 0.54 -9.24
C LEU A 2 0.19 -0.52 -8.34
N VAL A 3 0.65 -0.13 -7.15
CA VAL A 3 1.18 -1.07 -6.17
C VAL A 3 0.27 -1.12 -4.94
N VAL A 4 -0.19 -2.32 -4.58
CA VAL A 4 -0.79 -2.60 -3.27
C VAL A 4 0.35 -2.99 -2.34
N ILE A 5 0.48 -2.27 -1.23
CA ILE A 5 1.54 -2.50 -0.26
C ILE A 5 1.27 -3.80 0.49
N ASP A 6 2.21 -4.74 0.40
CA ASP A 6 2.25 -5.95 1.21
C ASP A 6 3.19 -5.73 2.40
N TYR A 7 2.60 -5.46 3.55
CA TYR A 7 3.32 -5.32 4.82
C TYR A 7 2.72 -6.26 5.86
N ASN A 8 2.24 -7.44 5.42
CA ASN A 8 1.65 -8.48 6.28
C ASN A 8 0.34 -8.06 6.99
N VAL A 9 -0.27 -6.94 6.58
CA VAL A 9 -1.51 -6.41 7.14
C VAL A 9 -2.48 -6.06 6.03
N GLY A 10 -3.77 -6.33 6.28
CA GLY A 10 -4.85 -6.03 5.35
C GLY A 10 -5.33 -7.25 4.56
N ASN A 11 -6.50 -7.10 3.93
CA ASN A 11 -7.02 -8.10 3.01
C ASN A 11 -6.50 -7.83 1.58
N VAL A 12 -5.20 -8.03 1.39
CA VAL A 12 -4.49 -7.70 0.15
C VAL A 12 -5.07 -8.41 -1.08
N LYS A 13 -5.53 -9.66 -0.94
CA LYS A 13 -6.11 -10.44 -2.02
C LYS A 13 -7.42 -9.83 -2.54
N SER A 14 -8.33 -9.44 -1.65
CA SER A 14 -9.58 -8.78 -2.08
C SER A 14 -9.32 -7.41 -2.71
N VAL A 15 -8.35 -6.66 -2.20
CA VAL A 15 -7.97 -5.36 -2.78
C VAL A 15 -7.41 -5.55 -4.19
N CYS A 16 -6.44 -6.44 -4.38
CA CYS A 16 -5.91 -6.77 -5.71
C CYS A 16 -7.03 -7.19 -6.67
N ASN A 17 -7.92 -8.10 -6.25
CA ASN A 17 -9.05 -8.54 -7.07
C ASN A 17 -9.97 -7.39 -7.48
N ALA A 18 -10.25 -6.43 -6.57
CA ALA A 18 -11.10 -5.29 -6.87
C ALA A 18 -10.48 -4.39 -7.95
N PHE A 19 -9.18 -4.09 -7.84
CA PHE A 19 -8.45 -3.32 -8.85
C PHE A 19 -8.36 -4.06 -10.19
N SER A 20 -8.09 -5.37 -10.18
CA SER A 20 -8.12 -6.17 -11.41
C SER A 20 -9.50 -6.22 -12.06
N HIS A 21 -10.57 -6.29 -11.27
CA HIS A 21 -11.95 -6.32 -11.76
C HIS A 21 -12.34 -5.03 -12.51
N ILE A 22 -11.82 -3.88 -12.11
CA ILE A 22 -12.03 -2.60 -12.79
C ILE A 22 -11.00 -2.33 -13.92
N GLY A 23 -10.19 -3.33 -14.29
CA GLY A 23 -9.24 -3.25 -15.39
C GLY A 23 -7.91 -2.58 -15.05
N CYS A 24 -7.59 -2.38 -13.76
CA CYS A 24 -6.29 -1.85 -13.36
C CYS A 24 -5.21 -2.94 -13.32
N GLU A 25 -4.04 -2.62 -13.86
CA GLU A 25 -2.83 -3.40 -13.61
C GLU A 25 -2.28 -3.08 -12.21
N VAL A 26 -2.39 -4.07 -11.32
CA VAL A 26 -2.00 -3.97 -9.91
C VAL A 26 -0.95 -5.01 -9.58
N ARG A 27 0.09 -4.58 -8.85
CA ARG A 27 1.12 -5.45 -8.29
C ARG A 27 1.02 -5.42 -6.77
N LEU A 28 1.01 -6.60 -6.14
CA LEU A 28 1.23 -6.73 -4.71
C LEU A 28 2.73 -6.72 -4.46
N SER A 29 3.24 -5.84 -3.60
CA SER A 29 4.68 -5.73 -3.38
C SER A 29 5.04 -5.23 -1.99
N SER A 30 6.15 -5.76 -1.49
CA SER A 30 6.88 -5.33 -0.30
C SER A 30 8.30 -4.84 -0.64
N ASP A 31 8.60 -4.58 -1.93
CA ASP A 31 9.92 -4.11 -2.36
C ASP A 31 9.94 -2.57 -2.43
N PRO A 32 10.80 -1.89 -1.63
CA PRO A 32 10.98 -0.45 -1.70
C PRO A 32 11.23 0.11 -3.10
N ALA A 33 11.96 -0.61 -3.95
CA ALA A 33 12.28 -0.17 -5.31
C ALA A 33 11.02 -0.15 -6.19
N GLU A 34 10.16 -1.16 -6.07
CA GLU A 34 8.90 -1.23 -6.80
C GLU A 34 7.90 -0.17 -6.31
N ILE A 35 7.86 0.07 -5.00
CA ILE A 35 7.03 1.14 -4.40
C ILE A 35 7.47 2.50 -4.94
N ALA A 36 8.77 2.80 -4.93
CA ALA A 36 9.29 4.06 -5.44
C ALA A 36 8.99 4.27 -6.94
N ALA A 37 9.06 3.21 -7.74
CA ALA A 37 8.76 3.22 -9.17
C ALA A 37 7.25 3.27 -9.50
N ALA A 38 6.38 3.00 -8.53
CA ALA A 38 4.93 2.94 -8.75
C ALA A 38 4.36 4.26 -9.30
N SER A 39 3.31 4.15 -10.11
CA SER A 39 2.54 5.31 -10.57
C SER A 39 1.61 5.85 -9.48
N GLY A 40 1.30 5.01 -8.49
CA GLY A 40 0.52 5.31 -7.30
C GLY A 40 0.41 4.06 -6.43
N ILE A 41 0.06 4.24 -5.16
CA ILE A 41 0.01 3.14 -4.20
C ILE A 41 -1.34 3.01 -3.51
N VAL A 42 -1.62 1.81 -3.04
CA VAL A 42 -2.74 1.49 -2.15
C VAL A 42 -2.17 0.93 -0.87
N LEU A 43 -2.45 1.59 0.25
CA LEU A 43 -2.09 1.15 1.59
C LEU A 43 -3.33 0.55 2.28
N PRO A 44 -3.56 -0.77 2.17
CA PRO A 44 -4.64 -1.41 2.89
C PRO A 44 -4.30 -1.54 4.38
N GLY A 45 -5.29 -1.66 5.25
CA GLY A 45 -5.00 -1.98 6.65
C GLY A 45 -6.22 -2.50 7.41
N VAL A 46 -6.03 -3.59 8.14
CA VAL A 46 -6.96 -4.11 9.16
C VAL A 46 -6.14 -4.39 10.43
N ALA A 47 -6.76 -4.70 11.56
CA ALA A 47 -6.12 -4.92 12.88
C ALA A 47 -5.90 -3.64 13.72
N ALA A 48 -5.23 -3.80 14.86
CA ALA A 48 -4.97 -2.70 15.79
C ALA A 48 -3.92 -1.73 15.22
N PHE A 49 -4.16 -0.42 15.39
CA PHE A 49 -3.34 0.63 14.82
C PHE A 49 -1.84 0.49 15.12
N GLY A 50 -1.49 0.28 16.40
CA GLY A 50 -0.08 0.14 16.80
C GLY A 50 0.60 -1.09 16.19
N TYR A 51 -0.14 -2.18 16.01
CA TYR A 51 0.38 -3.37 15.32
C TYR A 51 0.65 -3.06 13.84
N ALA A 52 -0.31 -2.45 13.14
CA ALA A 52 -0.15 -2.08 11.73
C ALA A 52 1.04 -1.13 11.49
N ILE A 53 1.22 -0.13 12.36
CA ILE A 53 2.37 0.80 12.28
C ILE A 53 3.70 0.05 12.44
N ASN A 54 3.78 -0.93 13.35
CA ASN A 54 5.00 -1.71 13.55
C ASN A 54 5.32 -2.60 12.34
N GLU A 55 4.30 -3.22 11.74
CA GLU A 55 4.48 -4.10 10.57
C GLU A 55 4.95 -3.35 9.31
N LEU A 56 4.73 -2.04 9.22
CA LEU A 56 5.30 -1.24 8.11
C LEU A 56 6.82 -1.35 8.06
N GLY A 57 7.49 -1.49 9.21
CA GLY A 57 8.94 -1.68 9.30
C GLY A 57 9.74 -0.74 8.38
N THR A 58 10.55 -1.33 7.51
CA THR A 58 11.40 -0.60 6.55
C THR A 58 10.62 0.03 5.38
N LEU A 59 9.35 -0.32 5.18
CA LEU A 59 8.50 0.24 4.12
C LEU A 59 7.92 1.62 4.48
N ALA A 60 7.98 2.01 5.76
CA ALA A 60 7.46 3.29 6.22
C ALA A 60 8.10 4.49 5.49
N GLU A 61 9.43 4.52 5.32
CA GLU A 61 10.10 5.63 4.63
C GLU A 61 9.81 5.66 3.12
N PRO A 62 9.90 4.57 2.35
CA PRO A 62 9.48 4.55 0.95
C PRO A 62 8.05 5.04 0.71
N ILE A 63 7.11 4.69 1.59
CA ILE A 63 5.71 5.14 1.52
C ILE A 63 5.61 6.65 1.76
N LYS A 64 6.31 7.17 2.78
CA LYS A 64 6.35 8.62 3.07
C LYS A 64 6.98 9.41 1.92
N ASP A 65 8.05 8.91 1.33
CA ASP A 65 8.72 9.55 0.21
C ASP A 65 7.82 9.60 -1.02
N LEU A 66 7.07 8.52 -1.28
CA LEU A 66 6.07 8.51 -2.34
C LEU A 66 4.93 9.50 -2.06
N ALA A 67 4.42 9.57 -0.82
CA ALA A 67 3.40 10.55 -0.44
C ALA A 67 3.89 12.00 -0.64
N ARG A 68 5.15 12.29 -0.27
CA ARG A 68 5.78 13.61 -0.50
C ARG A 68 6.01 13.93 -1.98
N SER A 69 6.16 12.91 -2.84
CA SER A 69 6.37 13.11 -4.27
C SER A 69 5.12 13.62 -5.02
N GLY A 70 3.94 13.63 -4.38
CA GLY A 70 2.67 14.01 -5.00
C GLY A 70 2.05 12.93 -5.89
N LYS A 71 2.65 11.74 -5.96
CA LYS A 71 2.04 10.57 -6.61
C LYS A 71 0.76 10.16 -5.86
N PRO A 72 -0.28 9.69 -6.57
CA PRO A 72 -1.52 9.24 -5.95
C PRO A 72 -1.30 8.14 -4.90
N MET A 73 -1.95 8.29 -3.74
CA MET A 73 -2.00 7.29 -2.69
C MET A 73 -3.45 7.08 -2.23
N MET A 74 -3.81 5.84 -1.89
CA MET A 74 -5.10 5.49 -1.32
C MET A 74 -4.92 4.66 -0.05
N GLY A 75 -5.31 5.20 1.10
CA GLY A 75 -5.40 4.44 2.35
C GLY A 75 -6.76 3.77 2.51
N ILE A 76 -6.81 2.51 2.99
CA ILE A 76 -8.06 1.79 3.26
C ILE A 76 -8.11 1.38 4.73
N CYS A 77 -9.16 1.79 5.44
CA CYS A 77 -9.40 1.50 6.86
C CYS A 77 -8.22 1.94 7.73
N VAL A 78 -7.45 1.01 8.31
CA VAL A 78 -6.28 1.38 9.14
C VAL A 78 -5.23 2.09 8.28
N GLY A 79 -5.07 1.71 7.02
CA GLY A 79 -4.14 2.39 6.12
C GLY A 79 -4.52 3.84 5.79
N TYR A 80 -5.76 4.27 6.05
CA TYR A 80 -6.16 5.69 5.98
C TYR A 80 -5.82 6.46 7.27
N GLN A 81 -5.72 5.76 8.41
CA GLN A 81 -5.40 6.37 9.70
C GLN A 81 -3.90 6.66 9.87
N MET A 82 -3.07 6.04 9.03
CA MET A 82 -1.60 6.12 9.03
C MET A 82 -1.11 7.30 8.19
#